data_AF-A0AA38J4E9-F1
#
_entry.id   AF-A0AA38J4E9-F1
#
_cell.length_a   1.000
_cell.length_b   1.000
_cell.length_c   1.000
_cell.angle_alpha   90.00
_cell.angle_beta   90.00
_cell.angle_gamma   90.00
#
_symmetry.space_group_name_H-M   'P 1'
#
loop_
_entity.id
_entity.type
_entity.pdbx_description
1 polymer ?
#
loop_
_entity_poly.entity_id
_entity_poly.type
_entity_poly.pdbx_seq_one_letter_code
_entity_poly.pdbx_strand_id
1 'polypeptide(L)'
;MRNTKQEIQEKIEESEEEFLLLGGDFNARIGNKSREEDGENTRKSKDKVENKDGKLLRELIKESGWEVLNGVKEGDEEGEFTWIGKRGESVIDYVIVNGLAEEEVETFKIGERVTPIIACH
;
A
#
# COMPACT_ATOMS: atom_id res chain seq x y z
N MET A 1 11.78 8.06 6.65
CA MET A 1 10.73 8.60 5.75
C MET A 1 11.08 9.93 5.09
N ARG A 2 11.62 10.97 5.75
CA ARG A 2 11.94 12.25 5.06
C ARG A 2 12.87 12.06 3.85
N ASN A 3 13.93 11.27 3.99
CA ASN A 3 14.85 10.98 2.88
C ASN A 3 14.18 10.09 1.81
N THR A 4 13.40 9.09 2.23
CA THR A 4 12.65 8.20 1.33
C THR A 4 11.66 8.96 0.45
N LYS A 5 10.98 9.98 1.00
CA LYS A 5 10.11 10.87 0.23
C LYS A 5 10.88 11.58 -0.87
N GLN A 6 12.04 12.16 -0.55
CA GLN A 6 12.88 12.85 -1.53
C GLN A 6 13.41 11.91 -2.61
N GLU A 7 13.92 10.74 -2.23
CA GLU A 7 14.42 9.73 -3.18
C GLU A 7 13.32 9.22 -4.14
N ILE A 8 12.09 9.07 -3.64
CA ILE A 8 10.94 8.69 -4.47
C ILE A 8 10.53 9.85 -5.38
N GLN A 9 10.45 11.08 -4.86
CA GLN A 9 10.07 12.27 -5.65
C GLN A 9 11.08 12.55 -6.77
N GLU A 10 12.38 12.51 -6.49
CA GLU A 10 13.44 12.72 -7.48
C GLU A 10 13.34 11.72 -8.64
N LYS A 11 13.09 10.44 -8.33
CA LYS A 11 12.93 9.41 -9.36
C LYS A 11 11.66 9.56 -10.21
N ILE A 12 10.65 10.23 -9.69
CA ILE A 12 9.34 10.39 -10.35
C ILE A 12 9.28 11.67 -11.18
N GLU A 13 9.93 12.75 -10.73
CA GLU A 13 10.08 13.98 -11.51
C GLU A 13 10.87 13.75 -12.82
N GLU A 14 11.74 12.73 -12.86
CA GLU A 14 12.41 12.31 -14.10
C GLU A 14 11.49 11.53 -15.06
N SER A 15 10.30 11.08 -14.62
CA SER A 15 9.47 10.09 -15.31
C SER A 15 7.98 10.47 -15.38
N GLU A 16 7.62 11.76 -15.45
CA GLU A 16 6.21 12.24 -15.36
C GLU A 16 5.24 11.62 -16.39
N GLU A 17 5.73 10.91 -17.42
CA GLU A 17 4.92 10.17 -18.40
C GLU A 17 4.93 8.64 -18.25
N GLU A 18 5.59 8.08 -17.22
CA GLU A 18 5.71 6.63 -17.03
C GLU A 18 4.74 6.07 -15.97
N PHE A 19 4.42 4.79 -16.13
CA PHE A 19 3.66 4.02 -15.14
C PHE A 19 4.50 3.84 -13.87
N LEU A 20 3.99 4.33 -12.74
CA LEU A 20 4.62 4.14 -11.44
C LEU A 20 3.92 3.01 -10.67
N LEU A 21 4.71 2.02 -10.25
CA LEU A 21 4.27 1.00 -9.31
C LEU A 21 5.35 0.80 -8.24
N LEU A 22 4.99 1.06 -6.99
CA LEU A 22 5.83 0.85 -5.81
C LEU A 22 5.22 -0.27 -4.98
N GLY A 23 5.93 -1.38 -4.84
CA GLY A 23 5.51 -2.53 -4.03
C GLY A 23 6.55 -2.90 -3.00
N GLY A 24 6.12 -3.19 -1.76
CA GLY A 24 7.02 -3.71 -0.72
C GLY A 24 6.55 -3.41 0.70
N ASP A 25 7.42 -3.72 1.67
CA ASP A 25 7.19 -3.46 3.09
C ASP A 25 7.53 -2.00 3.44
N PHE A 26 6.51 -1.25 3.84
CA PHE A 26 6.65 0.15 4.28
C PHE A 26 6.73 0.26 5.80
N ASN A 27 6.48 -0.82 6.54
CA ASN A 27 6.38 -0.86 8.00
C ASN A 27 5.44 0.25 8.57
N ALA A 28 4.44 0.62 7.78
CA ALA A 28 3.53 1.71 8.03
C ALA A 28 2.11 1.16 8.08
N ARG A 29 1.27 1.63 9.00
CA ARG A 29 -0.11 1.19 9.15
C ARG A 29 -1.03 2.36 8.88
N ILE A 30 -1.83 2.31 7.81
CA ILE A 30 -2.66 3.45 7.36
C ILE A 30 -4.15 3.29 7.71
N GLY A 31 -4.55 2.24 8.43
CA GLY A 31 -5.92 2.01 8.88
C GLY A 31 -6.89 1.74 7.72
N ASN A 32 -8.06 2.38 7.70
CA ASN A 32 -9.02 2.36 6.57
C ASN A 32 -8.89 3.60 5.66
N LYS A 33 -7.80 4.37 5.77
CA LYS A 33 -7.76 5.67 5.10
C LYS A 33 -7.26 5.50 3.68
N SER A 34 -8.09 5.91 2.72
CA SER A 34 -7.75 6.17 1.32
C SER A 34 -7.24 7.60 1.12
N ARG A 35 -6.89 7.94 -0.12
CA ARG A 35 -6.67 9.32 -0.56
C ARG A 35 -7.88 10.22 -0.29
N GLU A 36 -9.08 9.73 -0.60
CA GLU A 36 -10.35 10.41 -0.33
C GLU A 36 -10.99 9.88 0.96
N GLU A 37 -11.46 10.80 1.82
CA GLU A 37 -12.02 10.49 3.14
C GLU A 37 -13.55 10.26 3.08
N ASP A 38 -14.24 10.74 2.03
CA ASP A 38 -15.70 10.63 1.85
C ASP A 38 -16.06 10.28 0.39
N GLY A 39 -16.30 9.00 0.09
CA GLY A 39 -16.67 8.51 -1.24
C GLY A 39 -17.15 7.04 -1.23
N GLU A 40 -17.74 6.57 -2.34
CA GLU A 40 -18.19 5.16 -2.47
C GLU A 40 -17.02 4.17 -2.56
N ASN A 41 -15.83 4.61 -2.98
CA ASN A 41 -14.60 3.82 -3.05
C ASN A 41 -13.64 4.14 -1.89
N THR A 42 -14.13 4.09 -0.64
CA THR A 42 -13.24 4.17 0.51
C THR A 42 -12.45 2.87 0.68
N ARG A 43 -11.15 3.00 0.96
CA ARG A 43 -10.28 1.85 1.20
C ARG A 43 -10.77 1.02 2.39
N LYS A 44 -10.93 -0.28 2.19
CA LYS A 44 -11.13 -1.25 3.26
C LYS A 44 -9.80 -1.84 3.73
N SER A 45 -9.76 -2.31 4.96
CA SER A 45 -8.55 -2.89 5.57
C SER A 45 -8.93 -3.69 6.78
N LYS A 46 -8.45 -4.93 6.93
CA LYS A 46 -8.60 -5.66 8.19
C LYS A 46 -7.79 -5.02 9.32
N ASP A 47 -6.70 -4.35 8.98
CA ASP A 47 -5.94 -3.52 9.91
C ASP A 47 -6.53 -2.11 10.01
N LYS A 48 -7.19 -1.82 11.14
CA LYS A 48 -7.79 -0.51 11.41
C LYS A 48 -6.84 0.49 12.08
N VAL A 49 -5.62 0.07 12.42
CA VAL A 49 -4.67 0.90 13.17
C VAL A 49 -3.95 1.87 12.22
N GLU A 50 -3.85 3.13 12.63
CA GLU A 50 -2.93 4.09 12.03
C GLU A 50 -1.73 4.32 12.97
N ASN A 51 -0.51 4.19 12.45
CA ASN A 51 0.71 4.56 13.19
C ASN A 51 1.31 5.87 12.65
N LYS A 52 2.35 6.40 13.32
CA LYS A 52 2.99 7.68 12.94
C LYS A 52 3.54 7.66 11.51
N ASP A 53 4.17 6.55 11.12
CA ASP A 53 4.72 6.37 9.78
C ASP A 53 3.61 6.22 8.74
N GLY A 54 2.51 5.56 9.08
CA GLY A 54 1.32 5.47 8.24
C GLY A 54 0.68 6.83 7.97
N LYS A 55 0.64 7.71 8.97
CA LYS A 55 0.17 9.09 8.77
C LYS A 55 1.04 9.84 7.75
N LEU A 56 2.36 9.72 7.87
CA LEU A 56 3.31 10.34 6.92
C LEU A 56 3.19 9.76 5.51
N LEU A 57 2.98 8.44 5.41
CA LEU A 57 2.84 7.74 4.12
C LEU A 57 1.55 8.19 3.43
N ARG A 58 0.45 8.27 4.18
CA ARG A 58 -0.84 8.77 3.69
C ARG A 58 -0.75 10.22 3.20
N GLU A 59 -0.04 11.08 3.94
CA GLU A 59 0.19 12.47 3.53
C GLU A 59 0.96 12.53 2.21
N LEU A 60 2.01 11.71 2.04
CA LEU A 60 2.75 11.59 0.79
C LEU A 60 1.87 11.13 -0.37
N ILE A 61 1.12 10.04 -0.21
CA ILE A 61 0.22 9.50 -1.24
C ILE A 61 -0.78 10.57 -1.68
N LYS A 62 -1.37 11.29 -0.71
CA LYS A 62 -2.33 12.36 -0.99
C LYS A 62 -1.71 13.55 -1.72
N GLU A 63 -0.53 14.00 -1.28
CA GLU A 63 0.20 15.12 -1.91
C GLU A 63 0.66 14.79 -3.33
N SER A 64 1.06 13.53 -3.57
CA SER A 64 1.53 13.06 -4.87
C SER A 64 0.41 12.64 -5.83
N GLY A 65 -0.84 12.57 -5.35
CA GLY A 65 -1.96 12.11 -6.15
C GLY A 65 -1.87 10.65 -6.57
N TRP A 66 -1.24 9.82 -5.75
CA TRP A 66 -1.15 8.37 -5.93
C TRP A 66 -2.29 7.66 -5.22
N GLU A 67 -2.40 6.36 -5.46
CA GLU A 67 -3.41 5.50 -4.83
C GLU A 67 -2.80 4.21 -4.29
N VAL A 68 -3.41 3.66 -3.24
CA VAL A 68 -3.07 2.34 -2.68
C VAL A 68 -4.02 1.30 -3.25
N LEU A 69 -3.49 0.26 -3.89
CA LEU A 69 -4.34 -0.79 -4.47
C LEU A 69 -4.98 -1.69 -3.40
N ASN A 70 -4.28 -1.95 -2.29
CA ASN A 70 -4.77 -2.78 -1.19
C ASN A 70 -6.08 -2.25 -0.63
N GLY A 71 -7.12 -3.07 -0.59
CA GLY A 71 -8.42 -2.64 -0.03
C GLY A 71 -9.25 -1.73 -0.92
N VAL A 72 -8.80 -1.44 -2.14
CA VAL A 72 -9.50 -0.56 -3.10
C VAL A 72 -9.77 -1.32 -4.40
N LYS A 73 -8.75 -2.00 -4.94
CA LYS A 73 -8.84 -2.63 -6.26
C LYS A 73 -9.52 -4.00 -6.20
N GLU A 74 -10.16 -4.37 -7.31
CA GLU A 74 -10.81 -5.67 -7.47
C GLU A 74 -9.84 -6.81 -7.14
N GLY A 75 -10.29 -7.74 -6.28
CA GLY A 75 -9.51 -8.87 -5.80
C GLY A 75 -8.93 -8.73 -4.38
N ASP A 76 -8.97 -7.54 -3.78
CA ASP A 76 -8.61 -7.31 -2.38
C ASP A 76 -9.60 -6.34 -1.70
N GLU A 77 -10.89 -6.47 -1.98
CA GLU A 77 -11.91 -5.52 -1.53
C GLU A 77 -12.03 -5.48 0.00
N GLU A 78 -11.63 -6.53 0.72
CA GLU A 78 -11.70 -6.56 2.18
C GLU A 78 -10.42 -6.01 2.85
N GLY A 79 -9.37 -5.76 2.05
CA GLY A 79 -8.07 -5.27 2.49
C GLY A 79 -7.38 -6.26 3.42
N GLU A 80 -6.94 -7.38 2.86
CA GLU A 80 -6.36 -8.51 3.58
C GLU A 80 -5.05 -8.16 4.30
N PHE A 81 -4.75 -8.89 5.38
CA PHE A 81 -3.48 -8.73 6.10
C PHE A 81 -2.31 -9.18 5.23
N THR A 82 -1.25 -8.36 5.18
CA THR A 82 -0.02 -8.71 4.47
C THR A 82 1.02 -9.33 5.39
N TRP A 83 0.88 -9.11 6.69
CA TRP A 83 1.77 -9.68 7.70
C TRP A 83 0.99 -10.35 8.83
N ILE A 84 1.38 -11.59 9.13
CA ILE A 84 0.89 -12.36 10.28
C ILE A 84 2.11 -12.88 11.04
N GLY A 85 2.24 -12.49 12.30
CA GLY A 85 3.34 -12.91 13.16
C GLY A 85 2.89 -13.23 14.59
N LYS A 86 3.85 -13.62 15.44
CA LYS A 86 3.57 -13.95 16.85
C LYS A 86 2.95 -12.81 17.66
N ARG A 87 3.06 -11.57 17.16
CA ARG A 87 2.60 -10.34 17.81
C ARG A 87 1.31 -9.78 17.22
N GLY A 88 0.65 -10.55 16.35
CA GLY A 88 -0.61 -10.17 15.71
C GLY A 88 -0.48 -10.02 14.20
N GLU A 89 -1.39 -9.24 13.64
CA GLU A 89 -1.68 -9.15 12.22
C GLU A 89 -1.67 -7.67 11.82
N SER A 90 -1.13 -7.36 10.65
CA SER A 90 -1.07 -5.98 10.15
C SER A 90 -1.04 -5.92 8.63
N VAL A 91 -1.46 -4.76 8.12
CA VAL A 91 -1.22 -4.36 6.73
C VAL A 91 -0.04 -3.40 6.75
N ILE A 92 1.11 -3.85 6.27
CA ILE A 92 2.36 -3.06 6.24
C ILE A 92 3.05 -3.10 4.88
N ASP A 93 2.69 -4.08 4.04
CA ASP A 93 3.07 -4.13 2.65
C ASP A 93 1.99 -3.47 1.81
N TYR A 94 2.40 -2.58 0.92
CA TYR A 94 1.46 -1.88 0.04
C TYR A 94 1.92 -1.97 -1.41
N VAL A 95 0.95 -1.88 -2.32
CA VAL A 95 1.21 -1.48 -3.70
C VAL A 95 0.61 -0.09 -3.91
N ILE A 96 1.48 0.85 -4.28
CA ILE A 96 1.16 2.26 -4.51
C ILE A 96 1.40 2.57 -5.98
N VAL A 97 0.45 3.22 -6.62
CA VAL A 97 0.48 3.53 -8.07
C VAL A 97 0.17 4.99 -8.34
N ASN A 98 0.68 5.53 -9.46
CA ASN A 98 0.15 6.79 -9.99
C ASN A 98 -1.17 6.55 -10.73
N GLY A 99 -1.91 7.63 -11.05
CA GLY A 99 -3.21 7.53 -11.71
C GLY A 99 -3.17 6.78 -13.05
N LEU A 100 -2.09 6.94 -13.82
CA LEU A 100 -1.90 6.19 -15.08
C LEU A 100 -1.87 4.68 -14.83
N ALA A 101 -1.08 4.22 -13.86
CA ALA A 101 -0.98 2.80 -13.55
C ALA A 101 -2.24 2.26 -12.87
N GLU A 102 -2.94 3.08 -12.09
CA GLU A 102 -4.21 2.70 -11.45
C GLU A 102 -5.29 2.30 -12.47
N GLU A 103 -5.38 3.05 -13.59
CA GLU A 103 -6.32 2.79 -14.68
C GLU A 103 -6.02 1.48 -15.42
N GLU A 104 -4.74 1.14 -15.58
CA GLU A 104 -4.31 -0.06 -16.32
C GLU A 104 -4.30 -1.34 -15.48
N VAL A 105 -4.17 -1.25 -14.15
CA VAL A 105 -4.28 -2.43 -13.30
C VAL A 105 -5.72 -2.93 -13.35
N GLU A 106 -5.94 -4.21 -13.69
CA GLU A 106 -7.29 -4.78 -13.68
C GLU A 106 -7.64 -5.34 -12.29
N THR A 107 -6.73 -6.14 -11.71
CA THR A 107 -6.96 -6.81 -10.42
C THR A 107 -5.71 -6.77 -9.54
N PHE A 108 -5.93 -6.79 -8.23
CA PHE A 108 -4.88 -6.87 -7.22
C PHE A 108 -5.30 -7.88 -6.14
N LYS A 109 -4.40 -8.77 -5.74
CA LYS A 109 -4.71 -9.83 -4.77
C LYS A 109 -3.56 -10.05 -3.80
N ILE A 110 -3.90 -10.26 -2.53
CA ILE A 110 -2.95 -10.80 -1.56
C ILE A 110 -2.89 -12.32 -1.72
N GLY A 111 -1.72 -12.82 -2.12
CA GLY A 111 -1.49 -14.24 -2.33
C GLY A 111 -1.48 -15.05 -1.03
N GLU A 112 -1.51 -16.38 -1.17
CA GLU A 112 -1.41 -17.28 -0.02
C GLU A 112 -0.05 -17.18 0.65
N ARG A 113 -0.05 -17.27 1.99
CA ARG A 113 1.18 -17.34 2.75
C ARG A 113 1.94 -18.62 2.41
N VAL A 114 3.11 -18.48 1.81
CA VAL A 114 4.06 -19.59 1.70
C VAL A 114 4.72 -19.80 3.05
N THR A 115 4.41 -20.91 3.72
CA THR A 115 5.12 -21.28 4.95
C THR A 115 6.50 -21.80 4.52
N PRO A 116 7.62 -21.18 4.92
CA PRO A 116 8.92 -21.73 4.58
C PRO A 116 9.04 -23.11 5.23
N ILE A 117 9.25 -24.14 4.40
CA ILE A 117 9.61 -25.47 4.88
C ILE A 117 11.02 -25.34 5.44
N ILE A 118 11.12 -25.00 6.72
CA ILE A 118 12.38 -25.14 7.44
C ILE A 118 12.54 -26.63 7.71
N ALA A 119 13.16 -27.33 6.77
CA ALA A 119 13.66 -28.68 7.00
C ALA A 119 14.84 -28.57 7.98
N CYS A 120 14.55 -28.57 9.28
CA CYS A 120 15.56 -28.85 10.29
C CYS A 120 15.93 -30.33 10.17
N HIS A 121 17.11 -30.63 9.63
CA HIS A 121 17.83 -31.89 9.85
C HIS A 121 18.85 -31.68 10.97
#